data_AF-R9MLX0-F1
#
_entry.id   AF-R9MLX0-F1
#
_cell.length_a   1.000
_cell.length_b   1.000
_cell.length_c   1.000
_cell.angle_alpha   90.00
_cell.angle_beta   90.00
_cell.angle_gamma   90.00
#
_symmetry.space_group_name_H-M   'P 1'
#
loop_
_entity.id
_entity.type
_entity.pdbx_description
1 polymer ?
#
loop_
_entity_poly.entity_id
_entity_poly.type
_entity_poly.pdbx_seq_one_letter_code
_entity_poly.pdbx_strand_id
1 'polypeptide(L)'
;MYRKQLEKTFCRKIERELKQFKSRVMKLEKEEIFRAAYRIDNVICIYETLLEMSGNMGEETLEAVTAFPRLLEFLYDRWMKYEDSQMEDIMYCLNGELSKIWSRYKKRRKERTA
;
A
#
# COMPACT_ATOMS: atom_id res chain seq x y z
N MET A 1 -27.84 -19.96 3.60
CA MET A 1 -28.35 -18.85 2.74
C MET A 1 -27.84 -17.49 3.20
N TYR A 2 -27.72 -17.26 4.51
CA TYR A 2 -27.24 -16.01 5.11
C TYR A 2 -25.84 -15.57 4.65
N ARG A 3 -24.80 -16.42 4.80
CA ARG A 3 -23.44 -16.16 4.29
C ARG A 3 -23.37 -15.68 2.84
N LYS A 4 -24.07 -16.36 1.92
CA LYS A 4 -24.09 -15.97 0.49
C LYS A 4 -24.70 -14.59 0.28
N GLN A 5 -25.66 -14.19 1.11
CA GLN A 5 -26.25 -12.86 1.07
C GLN A 5 -25.26 -11.81 1.63
N LEU A 6 -24.55 -12.13 2.71
CA LEU A 6 -23.47 -11.30 3.24
C LEU A 6 -22.35 -11.08 2.22
N GLU A 7 -21.88 -12.14 1.58
CA GLU A 7 -20.87 -12.10 0.52
C GLU A 7 -21.30 -11.17 -0.62
N LYS A 8 -22.51 -11.35 -1.16
CA LYS A 8 -23.06 -10.44 -2.19
C LYS A 8 -23.14 -9.00 -1.72
N THR A 9 -23.52 -8.78 -0.46
CA THR A 9 -23.63 -7.44 0.13
C THR A 9 -22.25 -6.79 0.25
N PHE A 10 -21.26 -7.55 0.72
CA PHE A 10 -19.87 -7.14 0.80
C PHE A 10 -19.31 -6.77 -0.59
N CYS A 11 -19.47 -7.63 -1.60
CA CYS A 11 -18.99 -7.39 -2.96
C CYS A 11 -19.60 -6.11 -3.55
N ARG A 12 -20.91 -5.90 -3.41
CA ARG A 12 -21.57 -4.65 -3.84
C ARG A 12 -21.04 -3.42 -3.10
N LYS A 13 -20.72 -3.57 -1.82
CA LYS A 13 -20.20 -2.49 -0.97
C LYS A 13 -18.81 -2.07 -1.42
N ILE A 14 -17.88 -3.00 -1.66
CA ILE A 14 -16.53 -2.67 -2.16
C ILE A 14 -16.55 -2.14 -3.60
N GLU A 15 -17.45 -2.64 -4.46
CA GLU A 15 -17.65 -2.10 -5.81
C GLU A 15 -18.11 -0.64 -5.76
N ARG A 16 -19.05 -0.32 -4.86
CA ARG A 16 -19.52 1.05 -4.64
C ARG A 16 -18.40 1.95 -4.12
N GLU A 17 -17.59 1.48 -3.17
CA GLU A 17 -16.43 2.23 -2.66
C GLU A 17 -15.42 2.53 -3.78
N LEU A 18 -15.12 1.55 -4.64
CA LEU A 18 -14.22 1.74 -5.77
C LEU A 18 -14.78 2.78 -6.76
N LYS A 19 -16.08 2.72 -7.08
CA LYS A 19 -16.72 3.72 -7.95
C LYS A 19 -16.63 5.13 -7.35
N GLN A 20 -16.86 5.27 -6.05
CA GLN A 20 -16.75 6.55 -5.36
C GLN A 20 -15.30 7.07 -5.35
N PHE A 21 -14.33 6.19 -5.12
CA PHE A 21 -12.92 6.53 -5.19
C PHE A 21 -12.53 7.00 -6.59
N LYS A 22 -12.87 6.23 -7.64
CA LYS A 22 -12.63 6.61 -9.04
C LYS A 22 -13.31 7.94 -9.40
N SER A 23 -14.53 8.17 -8.93
CA SER A 23 -15.23 9.44 -9.12
C SER A 23 -14.51 10.63 -8.46
N ARG A 24 -13.90 10.45 -7.27
CA ARG A 24 -13.07 11.49 -6.64
C ARG A 24 -11.80 11.75 -7.45
N VAL A 25 -11.14 10.69 -7.91
CA VAL A 25 -9.92 10.79 -8.72
C VAL A 25 -10.16 11.53 -10.05
N MET A 26 -11.28 11.25 -10.71
CA MET A 26 -11.64 11.90 -11.98
C MET A 26 -11.92 13.41 -11.87
N LYS A 27 -12.05 13.94 -10.65
CA LYS A 27 -12.21 15.38 -10.40
C LYS A 27 -10.87 16.09 -10.17
N LEU A 28 -9.77 15.37 -10.13
CA LEU A 28 -8.43 15.92 -9.96
C LEU A 28 -7.87 16.41 -11.29
N GLU A 29 -6.91 17.33 -11.23
CA GLU A 29 -6.17 17.76 -12.42
C GLU A 29 -5.25 16.65 -12.93
N LYS A 30 -4.85 16.71 -14.21
CA LYS A 30 -4.06 15.64 -14.85
C LYS A 30 -2.78 15.34 -14.07
N GLU A 31 -2.05 16.37 -13.66
CA GLU A 31 -0.80 16.25 -12.90
C GLU A 31 -1.02 15.57 -11.54
N GLU A 32 -2.16 15.82 -10.89
CA GLU A 32 -2.52 15.20 -9.62
C GLU A 32 -2.93 13.74 -9.81
N ILE A 33 -3.62 13.41 -10.91
CA ILE A 33 -3.92 12.02 -11.29
C ILE A 33 -2.62 11.24 -11.50
N PHE A 34 -1.64 11.81 -12.21
CA PHE A 34 -0.34 11.17 -12.40
C PHE A 34 0.37 10.89 -11.08
N ARG A 35 0.35 11.84 -10.13
CA ARG A 35 0.92 11.63 -8.79
C ARG A 35 0.15 10.58 -7.99
N ALA A 36 -1.15 10.48 -8.21
CA ALA A 36 -2.02 9.49 -7.58
C ALA A 36 -2.00 8.11 -8.27
N ALA A 37 -1.31 7.94 -9.41
CA ALA A 37 -1.33 6.71 -10.21
C ALA A 37 -1.01 5.45 -9.38
N TYR A 38 0.03 5.52 -8.56
CA TYR A 38 0.40 4.43 -7.66
C TYR A 38 -0.72 4.09 -6.66
N ARG A 39 -1.34 5.10 -6.07
CA ARG A 39 -2.47 4.91 -5.16
C ARG A 39 -3.68 4.31 -5.88
N ILE A 40 -3.97 4.77 -7.10
CA ILE A 40 -5.09 4.29 -7.91
C ILE A 40 -4.93 2.80 -8.21
N ASP A 41 -3.76 2.41 -8.69
CA ASP A 41 -3.45 1.03 -9.07
C ASP A 41 -3.57 0.09 -7.87
N ASN A 42 -2.93 0.45 -6.75
CA ASN A 42 -2.99 -0.38 -5.53
C ASN A 42 -4.39 -0.47 -4.92
N VAL A 43 -5.21 0.59 -4.98
CA VAL A 43 -6.61 0.53 -4.53
C VAL A 43 -7.43 -0.42 -5.42
N ILE A 44 -7.14 -0.50 -6.73
CA ILE A 44 -7.77 -1.48 -7.63
C ILE A 44 -7.31 -2.90 -7.28
N CYS A 45 -6.00 -3.12 -7.07
CA CYS A 45 -5.48 -4.43 -6.67
C CYS A 45 -6.09 -4.94 -5.36
N ILE A 46 -6.24 -4.06 -4.35
CA ILE A 46 -6.90 -4.38 -3.08
C ILE A 46 -8.36 -4.81 -3.32
N TYR A 47 -9.08 -4.09 -4.18
CA TYR A 47 -10.46 -4.45 -4.54
C TYR A 47 -10.54 -5.85 -5.18
N GLU A 48 -9.68 -6.13 -6.16
CA GLU A 48 -9.66 -7.42 -6.87
C GLU A 48 -9.32 -8.57 -5.91
N THR A 49 -8.34 -8.36 -5.05
CA THR A 49 -7.93 -9.33 -4.03
C THR A 49 -9.06 -9.60 -3.04
N LEU A 50 -9.75 -8.57 -2.55
CA LEU A 50 -10.91 -8.76 -1.66
C LEU A 50 -12.07 -9.46 -2.35
N LEU A 51 -12.29 -9.22 -3.65
CA LEU A 51 -13.32 -9.88 -4.42
C LEU A 51 -13.04 -11.39 -4.53
N GLU A 52 -11.80 -11.78 -4.82
CA GLU A 52 -11.38 -13.19 -4.84
C GLU A 52 -11.48 -13.84 -3.46
N MET A 53 -11.04 -13.15 -2.41
CA MET A 53 -11.07 -13.65 -1.04
C MET A 53 -12.49 -13.79 -0.48
N SER A 54 -13.46 -13.00 -0.96
CA SER A 54 -14.83 -12.94 -0.43
C SER A 54 -15.51 -14.31 -0.35
N GLY A 55 -15.25 -15.18 -1.34
CA GLY A 55 -15.79 -16.53 -1.42
C GLY A 55 -15.30 -17.47 -0.31
N ASN A 56 -14.22 -17.12 0.39
CA ASN A 56 -13.60 -17.89 1.47
C ASN A 56 -13.74 -17.24 2.86
N MET A 57 -14.28 -16.02 2.95
CA MET A 57 -14.44 -15.32 4.24
C MET A 57 -15.55 -15.95 5.10
N GLY A 58 -15.32 -16.00 6.42
CA GLY A 58 -16.32 -16.38 7.40
C GLY A 58 -17.43 -15.32 7.55
N GLU A 59 -18.58 -15.71 8.13
CA GLU A 59 -19.73 -14.81 8.32
C GLU A 59 -19.37 -13.58 9.17
N GLU A 60 -18.72 -13.78 10.33
CA GLU A 60 -18.30 -12.69 11.23
C GLU A 60 -17.36 -11.70 10.55
N THR A 61 -16.43 -12.20 9.75
CA THR A 61 -15.51 -11.34 8.97
C THR A 61 -16.30 -10.53 7.96
N LEU A 62 -17.18 -11.17 7.17
CA LEU A 62 -18.01 -10.51 6.17
C LEU A 62 -18.88 -9.42 6.80
N GLU A 63 -19.48 -9.68 7.97
CA GLU A 63 -20.25 -8.67 8.72
C GLU A 63 -19.38 -7.47 9.10
N ALA A 64 -18.23 -7.72 9.72
CA ALA A 64 -17.31 -6.68 10.15
C ALA A 64 -16.82 -5.81 8.97
N VAL A 65 -16.36 -6.43 7.88
CA VAL A 65 -15.83 -5.68 6.71
C VAL A 65 -16.94 -5.00 5.90
N THR A 66 -18.17 -5.49 5.98
CA THR A 66 -19.34 -4.85 5.36
C THR A 66 -19.76 -3.59 6.13
N ALA A 67 -19.71 -3.63 7.46
CA ALA A 67 -20.00 -2.49 8.33
C ALA A 67 -18.90 -1.41 8.30
N PHE A 68 -17.65 -1.79 8.00
CA PHE A 68 -16.52 -0.88 8.02
C PHE A 68 -16.56 0.13 6.85
N PRO A 69 -16.52 1.46 7.10
CA PRO A 69 -16.60 2.46 6.04
C PRO A 69 -15.25 2.67 5.32
N ARG A 70 -15.29 2.92 4.00
CA ARG A 70 -14.09 3.25 3.18
C ARG A 70 -12.97 2.22 3.32
N LEU A 71 -13.33 0.94 3.33
CA LEU A 71 -12.42 -0.18 3.53
C LEU A 71 -11.25 -0.18 2.54
N LEU A 72 -11.51 0.06 1.25
CA LEU A 72 -10.45 0.01 0.24
C LEU A 72 -9.33 1.03 0.50
N GLU A 73 -9.70 2.28 0.78
CA GLU A 73 -8.73 3.34 1.09
C GLU A 73 -8.06 3.11 2.45
N PHE A 74 -8.80 2.62 3.44
CA PHE A 74 -8.23 2.27 4.75
C PHE A 74 -7.16 1.19 4.64
N LEU A 75 -7.42 0.12 3.88
CA LEU A 75 -6.46 -0.97 3.68
C LEU A 75 -5.23 -0.49 2.93
N TYR A 76 -5.38 0.38 1.93
CA TYR A 76 -4.25 1.03 1.26
C TYR A 76 -3.41 1.83 2.25
N ASP A 77 -4.03 2.71 3.04
CA ASP A 77 -3.31 3.55 4.01
C ASP A 77 -2.62 2.72 5.09
N ARG A 78 -3.18 1.55 5.44
CA ARG A 78 -2.56 0.59 6.36
C ARG A 78 -1.39 -0.15 5.74
N TRP A 79 -1.53 -0.61 4.51
CA TRP A 79 -0.46 -1.28 3.78
C TRP A 79 0.73 -0.35 3.55
N MET A 80 0.49 0.91 3.18
CA MET A 80 1.55 1.91 3.03
C MET A 80 2.35 2.20 4.32
N LYS A 81 1.79 1.87 5.49
CA LYS A 81 2.45 2.00 6.79
C LYS A 81 3.07 0.70 7.28
N TYR A 82 2.85 -0.40 6.56
CA TYR A 82 3.51 -1.65 6.85
C TYR A 82 4.97 -1.46 6.44
N GLU A 83 5.82 -1.11 7.40
CA GLU A 83 7.25 -0.91 7.17
C GLU A 83 7.83 -2.20 6.59
N ASP A 84 8.32 -2.11 5.35
CA ASP A 84 9.05 -3.19 4.73
C ASP A 84 10.49 -3.19 5.28
N SER A 85 10.87 -4.26 5.96
CA SER A 85 12.22 -4.48 6.48
C SER A 85 13.29 -4.36 5.39
N GLN A 86 12.91 -4.51 4.11
CA GLN A 86 13.80 -4.29 2.98
C GLN A 86 14.41 -2.89 2.97
N MET A 87 13.66 -1.85 3.36
CA MET A 87 14.19 -0.48 3.37
C MET A 87 15.24 -0.31 4.47
N GLU A 88 15.03 -0.93 5.63
CA GLU A 88 15.99 -0.94 6.73
C GLU A 88 17.29 -1.66 6.33
N ASP A 89 17.19 -2.81 5.67
CA ASP A 89 18.33 -3.58 5.18
C ASP A 89 19.16 -2.80 4.15
N ILE A 90 18.48 -2.11 3.23
CA ILE A 90 19.14 -1.23 2.25
C ILE A 90 19.85 -0.08 2.97
N MET A 91 19.19 0.59 3.92
CA MET A 91 19.79 1.70 4.68
C MET A 91 21.01 1.24 5.47
N TYR A 92 20.95 0.08 6.11
CA TYR A 92 22.07 -0.51 6.83
C TYR A 92 23.27 -0.77 5.91
N CYS A 93 23.03 -1.40 4.76
CA CYS A 93 24.07 -1.67 3.76
C CYS A 93 24.74 -0.39 3.26
N LEU A 94 23.94 0.61 2.86
CA LEU A 94 24.43 1.90 2.35
C LEU A 94 25.29 2.63 3.39
N ASN A 95 24.83 2.69 4.64
CA ASN A 95 25.59 3.33 5.72
C ASN A 95 26.93 2.62 5.99
N GLY A 96 26.95 1.29 5.93
CA GLY A 96 28.17 0.50 6.05
C GLY A 96 29.19 0.82 4.95
N GLU A 97 28.76 0.82 3.69
CA GLU A 97 29.64 1.10 2.55
C GLU A 97 30.14 2.54 2.52
N LEU A 98 29.27 3.53 2.81
CA LEU A 98 29.68 4.93 2.90
C LEU A 98 30.73 5.15 4.00
N SER A 99 30.59 4.47 5.14
CA SER A 99 31.57 4.52 6.24
C SER A 99 32.93 3.95 5.82
N LYS A 100 32.93 2.85 5.05
CA LYS A 100 34.17 2.26 4.49
C LYS A 100 34.82 3.21 3.47
N ILE A 101 34.04 3.80 2.57
CA ILE A 101 34.53 4.76 1.57
C ILE A 101 35.18 5.97 2.27
N TRP A 102 34.51 6.53 3.27
CA TRP A 102 35.02 7.67 4.02
C TRP A 102 36.34 7.33 4.73
N SER A 103 36.41 6.15 5.35
CA SER A 103 37.62 5.70 6.05
C SER A 103 38.80 5.57 5.10
N ARG A 104 38.57 5.02 3.90
CA ARG A 104 39.59 4.93 2.83
C ARG A 104 40.01 6.30 2.31
N TYR A 105 39.06 7.24 2.15
CA TYR A 105 39.37 8.62 1.76
C TYR A 105 40.23 9.33 2.79
N LYS A 106 39.87 9.27 4.09
CA LYS A 106 40.65 9.90 5.17
C LYS A 106 42.05 9.33 5.26
N LYS A 107 42.23 8.02 5.11
CA LYS A 107 43.54 7.37 5.10
C LYS A 107 44.42 7.90 3.95
N ARG A 108 43.90 7.88 2.72
CA ARG A 108 44.62 8.41 1.53
C ARG A 108 44.90 9.90 1.61
N ARG A 109 44.04 10.69 2.27
CA ARG A 109 44.28 12.12 2.46
C ARG A 109 45.43 12.37 3.44
N LYS A 110 45.50 11.61 4.55
CA LYS A 110 46.60 11.71 5.52
C LYS A 110 47.96 11.33 4.92
N GLU A 111 47.99 10.29 4.08
CA GLU A 111 49.19 9.83 3.36
C GLU A 111 49.72 10.83 2.31
N ARG A 112 48.89 11.78 1.85
CA ARG A 112 49.30 12.84 0.91
C ARG A 112 49.77 14.12 1.58
N THR A 113 49.50 14.27 2.88
CA THR A 113 49.87 15.45 3.68
C THR A 113 51.01 15.18 4.66
N ALA A 114 51.53 13.95 4.70
CA ALA A 114 52.74 13.55 5.41
C ALA A 114 53.88 13.43 4.39
#